data_AF-A0A932XZY0-F1
#
_entry.id   AF-A0A932XZY0-F1
#
_cell.length_a   1.000
_cell.length_b   1.000
_cell.length_c   1.000
_cell.angle_alpha   90.00
_cell.angle_beta   90.00
_cell.angle_gamma   90.00
#
_symmetry.space_group_name_H-M   'P 1'
#
loop_
_entity.id
_entity.type
_entity.pdbx_description
1 polymer ?
#
loop_
_entity_poly.entity_id
_entity_poly.type
_entity_poly.pdbx_seq_one_letter_code
_entity_poly.pdbx_strand_id
1 'polypeptide(L)'
;METLEQRIQRIEERNRKVEAEKGWETSWARRGLLTAFTYIAIGVYMWAIDISKPWLNAVIPAVAFMLSTLTMPFFKKIWLKHHKETQGNGK
;
A
#
# COMPACT_ATOMS: atom_id res chain seq x y z
N MET A 1 15.21 1.01 38.84
CA MET A 1 14.10 1.78 38.25
C MET A 1 14.54 2.18 36.86
N GLU A 2 13.81 1.81 35.80
CA GLU A 2 14.14 2.29 34.45
C GLU A 2 13.95 3.82 34.43
N THR A 3 14.99 4.55 34.06
CA THR A 3 14.92 6.01 33.92
C THR A 3 14.06 6.37 32.71
N LEU A 4 13.41 7.53 32.77
CA LEU A 4 12.56 8.02 31.67
C LEU A 4 13.31 8.04 30.33
N GLU A 5 14.61 8.36 30.35
CA GLU A 5 15.50 8.33 29.18
C GLU A 5 15.58 6.94 28.54
N GLN A 6 15.71 5.88 29.34
CA GLN A 6 15.76 4.49 28.83
C GLN A 6 14.43 4.08 28.18
N ARG A 7 13.30 4.54 28.72
CA ARG A 7 11.98 4.28 28.14
C ARG A 7 11.80 5.04 26.82
N ILE A 8 12.27 6.29 26.73
CA ILE A 8 12.23 7.10 25.51
C ILE A 8 13.07 6.45 24.40
N GLN A 9 14.33 6.11 24.69
CA GLN A 9 15.21 5.45 23.70
C GLN A 9 14.61 4.14 23.16
N ARG A 10 14.03 3.32 24.04
CA ARG A 10 13.40 2.06 23.65
C ARG A 10 12.15 2.27 22.79
N ILE A 11 11.40 3.36 23.00
CA ILE A 11 10.27 3.73 22.14
C ILE A 11 10.77 4.23 20.78
N GLU A 12 11.80 5.06 20.77
CA GLU A 12 12.38 5.63 19.55
C GLU A 12 12.98 4.54 18.64
N GLU A 13 13.71 3.58 19.21
CA GLU A 13 14.25 2.43 18.47
C GLU A 13 13.16 1.56 17.85
N ARG A 14 12.06 1.31 18.57
CA ARG A 14 10.94 0.54 18.02
C ARG A 14 10.20 1.32 16.94
N ASN A 15 9.97 2.61 17.16
CA ASN A 15 9.31 3.46 16.16
C ASN A 15 10.13 3.53 14.88
N ARG A 16 11.46 3.66 14.98
CA ARG A 16 12.35 3.67 13.81
C ARG A 16 12.26 2.39 12.97
N LYS A 17 12.16 1.23 13.61
CA LYS A 17 11.95 -0.06 12.90
C LYS A 17 10.59 -0.10 12.20
N VAL A 18 9.54 0.33 12.89
CA VAL A 18 8.17 0.38 12.34
C VAL A 18 8.06 1.40 11.19
N GLU A 19 8.77 2.52 11.25
CA GLU A 19 8.79 3.50 10.17
C GLU A 19 9.54 3.02 8.94
N ALA A 20 10.65 2.29 9.12
CA ALA A 20 11.34 1.64 8.01
C ALA A 20 10.47 0.56 7.34
N GLU A 21 9.78 -0.27 8.14
CA GLU A 21 8.82 -1.27 7.63
C GLU A 21 7.62 -0.60 6.92
N LYS A 22 7.04 0.45 7.51
CA LYS A 22 6.00 1.25 6.84
C LYS A 22 6.51 1.87 5.56
N GLY A 23 7.74 2.37 5.55
CA GLY A 23 8.40 2.94 4.37
C GLY A 23 8.50 1.89 3.27
N TRP A 24 8.89 0.66 3.60
CA TRP A 24 8.94 -0.48 2.68
C TRP A 24 7.56 -0.92 2.18
N GLU A 25 6.57 -1.09 3.07
CA GLU A 25 5.20 -1.45 2.71
C GLU A 25 4.52 -0.39 1.84
N THR A 26 4.82 0.89 2.11
CA THR A 26 4.33 2.03 1.33
C THR A 26 5.19 2.28 0.09
N SER A 27 6.39 1.69 0.01
CA SER A 27 7.31 1.94 -1.08
C SER A 27 6.70 1.45 -2.39
N TRP A 28 6.87 2.27 -3.42
CA TRP A 28 6.50 1.94 -4.78
C TRP A 28 7.21 0.68 -5.30
N ALA A 29 8.27 0.20 -4.62
CA ALA A 29 8.98 -1.02 -4.96
C ALA A 29 8.09 -2.26 -4.84
N ARG A 30 7.34 -2.43 -3.74
CA ARG A 30 6.44 -3.59 -3.58
C ARG A 30 5.29 -3.58 -4.57
N ARG A 31 4.70 -2.39 -4.80
CA ARG A 31 3.67 -2.21 -5.84
C ARG A 31 4.20 -2.50 -7.23
N GLY A 32 5.36 -1.97 -7.58
CA GLY A 32 6.00 -2.23 -8.88
C GLY A 32 6.29 -3.71 -9.09
N LEU A 33 6.76 -4.42 -8.06
CA LEU A 33 7.02 -5.85 -8.14
C LEU A 33 5.73 -6.65 -8.37
N LEU A 34 4.68 -6.38 -7.59
CA LEU A 34 3.37 -7.02 -7.77
C LEU A 34 2.79 -6.76 -9.15
N THR A 35 2.80 -5.49 -9.60
CA THR A 35 2.33 -5.12 -10.93
C THR A 35 3.12 -5.81 -12.03
N ALA A 36 4.46 -5.89 -11.91
CA ALA A 36 5.30 -6.57 -12.89
C ALA A 36 5.01 -8.08 -12.95
N PHE A 37 4.94 -8.76 -11.80
CA PHE A 37 4.61 -10.18 -11.74
C PHE A 37 3.22 -10.48 -12.31
N THR A 38 2.22 -9.69 -11.95
CA THR A 38 0.86 -9.84 -12.47
C THR A 38 0.80 -9.60 -13.97
N TYR A 39 1.49 -8.57 -14.48
CA TYR A 39 1.54 -8.27 -15.91
C TYR A 39 2.18 -9.42 -16.71
N ILE A 40 3.32 -9.95 -16.24
CA ILE A 40 4.02 -11.07 -16.89
C ILE A 40 3.15 -12.33 -16.86
N ALA A 41 2.57 -12.68 -15.71
CA ALA A 41 1.75 -13.89 -15.56
C ALA A 41 0.53 -13.87 -16.50
N ILE A 42 -0.17 -12.73 -16.59
CA ILE A 42 -1.34 -12.58 -17.46
C ILE A 42 -0.92 -12.50 -18.92
N GLY A 43 0.18 -11.83 -19.25
CA GLY A 43 0.74 -11.82 -20.61
C GLY A 43 1.07 -13.23 -21.12
N VAL A 44 1.71 -14.06 -20.30
CA VAL A 44 2.02 -15.47 -20.62
C VAL A 44 0.74 -16.30 -20.75
N TYR A 45 -0.23 -16.13 -19.85
CA TYR A 45 -1.51 -16.83 -19.93
C TYR A 45 -2.28 -16.48 -21.20
N MET A 46 -2.35 -15.19 -21.56
CA MET A 46 -3.06 -14.72 -22.75
C MET A 46 -2.36 -15.12 -24.05
N TRP A 47 -1.03 -15.26 -24.03
CA TRP A 47 -0.25 -15.83 -25.13
C TRP A 47 -0.53 -17.33 -25.31
N ALA A 48 -0.66 -18.10 -24.22
CA ALA A 48 -0.96 -19.53 -24.27
C ALA A 48 -2.37 -19.86 -24.84
N ILE A 49 -3.32 -18.92 -24.74
CA ILE A 49 -4.69 -19.07 -25.26
C ILE A 49 -4.90 -18.40 -26.63
N ASP A 50 -3.83 -17.94 -27.28
CA ASP A 50 -3.81 -17.31 -28.62
C ASP A 50 -4.83 -16.16 -28.81
N ILE A 51 -5.09 -15.41 -27.74
CA ILE A 51 -5.95 -14.22 -27.80
C ILE A 51 -5.20 -13.09 -28.50
N SER A 52 -5.89 -12.43 -29.44
CA SER A 52 -5.36 -11.25 -30.12
C SER A 52 -5.02 -10.13 -29.12
N LYS A 53 -3.77 -9.65 -29.19
CA LYS A 53 -3.18 -8.56 -28.37
C LYS A 53 -3.09 -8.84 -26.85
N PRO A 54 -2.36 -9.90 -26.42
CA PRO A 54 -2.27 -10.33 -25.02
C PRO A 54 -1.64 -9.26 -24.09
N TRP A 55 -0.62 -8.55 -24.58
CA TRP A 55 0.07 -7.48 -23.84
C TRP A 55 -0.81 -6.26 -23.55
N LEU A 56 -1.83 -6.01 -24.39
CA LEU A 56 -2.75 -4.88 -24.25
C LEU A 56 -3.85 -5.20 -23.23
N ASN A 57 -4.30 -6.46 -23.21
CA ASN A 57 -5.29 -6.93 -22.26
C ASN A 57 -4.72 -7.12 -20.83
N ALA A 58 -3.44 -7.46 -20.71
CA ALA A 58 -2.76 -7.55 -19.41
C ALA A 58 -2.61 -6.20 -18.68
N VAL A 59 -2.76 -5.07 -19.38
CA VAL A 59 -2.74 -3.72 -18.79
C VAL A 59 -3.97 -3.48 -17.90
N ILE A 60 -5.13 -4.05 -18.26
CA ILE A 60 -6.40 -3.83 -17.53
C ILE A 60 -6.30 -4.30 -16.05
N PRO A 61 -5.89 -5.54 -15.74
CA PRO A 61 -5.74 -5.99 -14.36
C PRO A 61 -4.60 -5.27 -13.61
N ALA A 62 -3.52 -4.90 -14.30
CA ALA A 62 -2.44 -4.10 -13.70
C ALA A 62 -2.91 -2.71 -13.26
N VAL A 63 -3.67 -2.02 -14.12
CA VAL A 63 -4.25 -0.69 -13.83
C VAL A 63 -5.34 -0.79 -12.77
N ALA A 64 -6.20 -1.82 -12.81
CA ALA A 64 -7.23 -2.04 -11.80
C ALA A 64 -6.62 -2.27 -10.40
N PHE A 65 -5.56 -3.08 -10.30
CA PHE A 65 -4.83 -3.29 -9.05
C PHE A 65 -4.16 -2.00 -8.56
N MET A 66 -3.51 -1.26 -9.46
CA MET A 66 -2.86 0.01 -9.11
C MET A 66 -3.88 1.05 -8.61
N LEU A 67 -5.03 1.18 -9.27
CA LEU A 67 -6.13 2.06 -8.84
C LEU A 67 -6.71 1.64 -7.48
N SER A 68 -6.93 0.34 -7.24
CA SER A 68 -7.42 -0.16 -5.94
C SER A 68 -6.48 0.23 -4.80
N THR A 69 -5.18 0.05 -5.01
CA THR A 69 -4.19 0.38 -3.99
C THR A 69 -4.06 1.90 -3.76
N LEU A 70 -4.17 2.73 -4.80
CA LEU A 70 -4.10 4.20 -4.69
C LEU A 70 -5.37 4.82 -4.09
N THR A 71 -6.54 4.25 -4.34
CA THR A 71 -7.83 4.76 -3.85
C THR A 71 -8.04 4.47 -2.36
N MET A 72 -7.56 3.34 -1.84
CA MET A 72 -7.72 2.96 -0.44
C MET A 72 -7.19 4.00 0.59
N PRO A 73 -5.98 4.58 0.47
CA PRO A 73 -5.52 5.64 1.36
C PRO A 73 -6.31 6.95 1.17
N PHE A 74 -6.83 7.23 -0.02
CA PHE A 74 -7.68 8.38 -0.29
C PHE A 74 -9.02 8.26 0.43
N PHE A 75 -9.70 7.12 0.30
CA PHE A 75 -10.93 6.82 1.04
C PHE A 75 -10.71 6.83 2.55
N LYS A 76 -9.59 6.27 3.04
CA LYS A 76 -9.21 6.34 4.46
C LYS A 76 -9.04 7.77 4.96
N LYS A 77 -8.45 8.66 4.14
CA LYS A 77 -8.27 10.08 4.48
C LYS A 77 -9.61 10.83 4.54
N ILE A 78 -10.53 10.54 3.62
CA ILE A 78 -11.90 11.09 3.63
C ILE A 78 -12.66 10.62 4.87
N TRP A 79 -12.63 9.32 5.16
CA TRP A 79 -13.31 8.73 6.32
C TRP A 79 -12.79 9.31 7.64
N LEU A 80 -11.47 9.41 7.82
CA LEU A 80 -10.86 10.03 9.00
C LEU A 80 -11.19 11.53 9.14
N LYS A 81 -11.34 12.26 8.03
CA LYS A 81 -11.75 13.67 8.06
C LYS A 81 -13.19 13.80 8.58
N HIS A 82 -14.11 12.96 8.10
CA HIS A 82 -15.50 12.94 8.54
C HIS A 82 -15.66 12.42 9.99
N HIS A 83 -14.86 11.44 10.41
CA HIS A 83 -14.94 10.89 11.77
C HIS A 83 -14.22 11.73 12.84
N LYS A 84 -13.34 12.66 12.48
CA LYS A 84 -12.76 13.61 13.45
C LYS A 84 -13.73 14.71 13.87
N GLU A 85 -14.78 14.98 13.09
CA GLU A 85 -15.85 15.93 13.47
C GLU A 85 -16.79 15.37 14.56
N THR A 86 -16.84 14.04 14.76
CA THR A 86 -17.69 13.43 15.80
C THR A 86 -16.99 13.15 17.14
N GLN A 87 -15.68 13.37 17.25
CA GLN A 87 -14.89 13.23 18.50
C GLN A 87 -14.30 14.57 18.99
N GLY A 88 -14.84 15.69 18.50
CA GLY A 88 -14.47 17.06 18.90
C GLY A 88 -15.60 17.87 19.55
N ASN A 89 -16.76 17.26 19.80
CA ASN A 89 -17.90 17.89 20.49
C ASN A 89 -18.33 17.11 21.75
N GLY A 90 -17.37 16.40 22.36
CA GLY A 90 -17.58 15.57 23.56
C GLY A 90 -16.58 15.89 24.66
N LYS A 91 -16.26 17.16 24.86
CA LYS A 91 -15.66 17.67 26.09
C LYS A 91 -16.40 18.91 26.54
#